data_AF-A0A0Q9KQC1-F1
#
_entry.id   AF-A0A0Q9KQC1-F1
#
_cell.length_a   1.000
_cell.length_b   1.000
_cell.length_c   1.000
_cell.angle_alpha   90.00
_cell.angle_beta   90.00
_cell.angle_gamma   90.00
#
_symmetry.space_group_name_H-M   'P 1'
#
loop_
_entity.id
_entity.type
_entity.pdbx_description
1 polymer ?
#
loop_
_entity_poly.entity_id
_entity_poly.type
_entity_poly.pdbx_seq_one_letter_code
_entity_poly.pdbx_strand_id
1 'polypeptide(L)'
;MSETPPETPVGLLRELVRPVELDRPTGGTMASRGAWGLLGTASQGGLRFVSNLVVGHVVGRAALGIFQGAISVALLLSLLWPTSIGSAASKFLAQSRGAGNHTQTAAVAAHLARRNIQITLALAVAAAGYWRWHSPGASVLDLVSLAALLIGYCGYAFTRGVQYGVGQVRRGTLWDAIASSLGLLSLLVLVLAGVRGLPLLLALAVSYGLYTVACWPHGARGTLERSLRREIDGFITLAAVGTLLSSGFLQLAMVVARATTSADDAGLFAAALTLATPASLLTGSLSLVLFPTMAEAWGRGNREQFRTQTDLATRGLFSVMIGVFGVIVLCSRLIVDLLWGDAYEGSATVLPILLTAVCLSTLAMSSTNAIMIVGPWGLRVMTAAGVVGVLLGILVWWLTAGSWGIIGIAVGYLCSNAVIFTVNVGLCWRVWRHRWAGLALRTALAFAGVGGLTWVSADKAWGAPQQVLLAAVFLVVWLTACLPDLRRALPQRRSA
;
A
#
# COMPACT_ATOMS: atom_id res chain seq x y z
N MET A 1 23.40 2.99 29.21
CA MET A 1 22.16 3.52 28.61
C MET A 1 21.97 4.92 29.17
N SER A 2 22.30 5.96 28.41
CA SER A 2 22.02 7.34 28.80
C SER A 2 20.63 7.69 28.28
N GLU A 3 19.65 7.83 29.16
CA GLU A 3 18.36 8.41 28.81
C GLU A 3 18.60 9.85 28.36
N THR A 4 18.39 10.11 27.07
CA THR A 4 18.35 11.47 26.54
C THR A 4 17.18 12.21 27.20
N PRO A 5 17.40 13.42 27.75
CA PRO A 5 16.36 14.17 28.42
C PRO A 5 15.17 14.43 27.47
N PRO A 6 13.95 14.58 27.99
CA PRO A 6 12.77 14.86 27.16
C PRO A 6 13.02 16.13 26.34
N GLU A 7 13.03 15.98 25.02
CA GLU A 7 13.29 17.07 24.10
C GLU A 7 12.23 18.16 24.27
N THR A 8 12.68 19.39 24.51
CA THR A 8 11.80 20.55 24.55
C THR A 8 11.14 20.78 23.18
N PRO A 9 9.90 21.31 23.12
CA PRO A 9 9.20 21.61 21.85
C PRO A 9 10.03 22.42 20.85
N VAL A 10 10.93 23.26 21.36
CA VAL A 10 11.87 24.09 20.58
C VAL A 10 12.90 23.23 19.83
N GLY A 11 13.37 22.12 20.42
CA GLY A 11 14.30 21.19 19.80
C GLY A 11 13.70 20.50 18.58
N LEU A 12 12.44 20.07 18.68
CA LEU A 12 11.67 19.46 17.60
C LEU A 12 11.49 20.41 16.40
N LEU A 13 11.10 21.67 16.66
CA LEU A 13 10.95 22.68 15.61
C LEU A 13 12.28 22.95 14.89
N ARG A 14 13.39 22.98 15.63
CA ARG A 14 14.72 23.17 15.05
C ARG A 14 15.18 21.97 14.21
N GLU A 15 14.79 20.75 14.58
CA GLU A 15 15.06 19.53 13.80
C GLU A 15 14.26 19.52 12.48
N LEU A 16 13.02 20.03 12.49
CA LEU A 16 12.14 20.07 11.31
C LEU A 16 12.65 21.00 10.20
N VAL A 17 13.11 22.20 10.58
CA VAL A 17 13.50 23.27 9.63
C VAL A 17 14.87 23.04 9.01
N ARG A 18 15.72 22.19 9.61
CA ARG A 18 17.04 21.91 9.04
C ARG A 18 16.96 21.17 7.70
N PRO A 19 17.86 21.46 6.75
CA PRO A 19 18.01 20.67 5.52
C PRO A 19 18.25 19.19 5.82
N VAL A 20 17.97 18.32 4.85
CA VAL A 20 18.26 16.89 4.96
C VAL A 20 19.78 16.68 5.10
N GLU A 21 20.23 16.36 6.31
CA GLU A 21 21.64 16.03 6.59
C GLU A 21 21.94 14.59 6.13
N LEU A 22 22.63 14.44 4.99
CA LEU A 22 22.96 13.11 4.44
C LEU A 22 23.94 12.30 5.33
N ASP A 23 24.70 13.00 6.17
CA ASP A 23 25.87 12.45 6.87
C ASP A 23 25.63 12.21 8.38
N ARG A 24 24.46 12.56 8.91
CA ARG A 24 24.20 12.45 10.35
C ARG A 24 24.04 10.99 10.78
N PRO A 25 24.63 10.57 11.92
CA PRO A 25 24.40 9.23 12.47
C PRO A 25 22.92 9.01 12.80
N THR A 26 22.46 7.78 12.58
CA THR A 26 21.09 7.36 12.89
C THR A 26 20.87 7.31 14.40
N GLY A 27 19.93 8.10 14.90
CA GLY A 27 19.37 7.93 16.25
C GLY A 27 18.25 6.88 16.26
N GLY A 28 18.12 6.14 17.37
CA GLY A 28 16.98 5.26 17.65
C GLY A 28 17.12 3.80 17.20
N THR A 29 16.28 2.93 17.78
CA THR A 29 16.26 1.49 17.49
C THR A 29 15.57 1.20 16.15
N MET A 30 15.72 -0.01 15.61
CA MET A 30 14.96 -0.41 14.40
C MET A 30 13.45 -0.41 14.67
N ALA A 31 13.03 -0.85 15.86
CA ALA A 31 11.62 -0.89 16.26
C ALA A 31 10.99 0.51 16.30
N SER A 32 11.69 1.50 16.88
CA SER A 32 11.19 2.88 16.90
C SER A 32 11.06 3.45 15.48
N ARG A 33 12.02 3.17 14.59
CA ARG A 33 11.96 3.60 13.19
C ARG A 33 10.81 2.96 12.44
N GLY A 34 10.55 1.67 12.67
CA GLY A 34 9.38 0.98 12.14
C GLY A 34 8.08 1.66 12.58
N ALA A 35 7.91 1.88 13.89
CA ALA A 35 6.72 2.54 14.44
C ALA A 35 6.50 3.95 13.85
N TRP A 36 7.55 4.76 13.75
CA TRP A 36 7.47 6.08 13.07
C TRP A 36 7.05 5.93 11.60
N GLY A 37 7.66 5.01 10.86
CA GLY A 37 7.29 4.77 9.46
C GLY A 37 5.82 4.34 9.27
N LEU A 38 5.29 3.57 10.23
CA LEU A 38 3.87 3.21 10.27
C LEU A 38 2.99 4.42 10.51
N LEU A 39 3.31 5.25 11.50
CA LEU A 39 2.58 6.47 11.81
C LEU A 39 2.55 7.43 10.61
N GLY A 40 3.68 7.62 9.92
CA GLY A 40 3.72 8.47 8.73
C GLY A 40 2.84 7.91 7.60
N THR A 41 2.87 6.58 7.40
CA THR A 41 2.04 5.93 6.38
C THR A 41 0.56 6.02 6.75
N ALA A 42 0.22 5.84 8.02
CA ALA A 42 -1.13 5.98 8.54
C ALA A 42 -1.66 7.42 8.39
N SER A 43 -0.83 8.42 8.66
CA SER A 43 -1.20 9.83 8.47
C SER A 43 -1.56 10.13 7.02
N GLN A 44 -0.72 9.72 6.09
CA GLN A 44 -0.95 9.96 4.65
C GLN A 44 -2.11 9.11 4.09
N GLY A 45 -2.27 7.88 4.59
CA GLY A 45 -3.44 7.06 4.30
C GLY A 45 -4.73 7.69 4.81
N GLY A 46 -4.69 8.25 6.02
CA GLY A 46 -5.78 8.99 6.64
C GLY A 46 -6.19 10.22 5.84
N LEU A 47 -5.24 11.04 5.38
CA LEU A 47 -5.51 12.16 4.48
C LEU A 47 -6.30 11.71 3.25
N ARG A 48 -5.86 10.64 2.56
CA ARG A 48 -6.57 10.11 1.38
C ARG A 48 -7.96 9.60 1.71
N PHE A 49 -8.07 8.84 2.79
CA PHE A 49 -9.33 8.26 3.24
C PHE A 49 -10.37 9.34 3.54
N VAL A 50 -9.99 10.34 4.34
CA VAL A 50 -10.86 11.48 4.67
C VAL A 50 -11.17 12.30 3.43
N SER A 51 -10.20 12.50 2.53
CA SER A 51 -10.43 13.23 1.28
C SER A 51 -11.49 12.55 0.41
N ASN A 52 -11.42 11.22 0.27
CA ASN A 52 -12.42 10.46 -0.46
C ASN A 52 -13.80 10.52 0.23
N LEU A 53 -13.86 10.42 1.56
CA LEU A 53 -15.11 10.56 2.31
C LEU A 53 -15.76 11.93 2.07
N VAL A 54 -14.98 13.01 2.21
CA VAL A 54 -15.47 14.38 2.00
C VAL A 54 -15.96 14.57 0.56
N VAL A 55 -15.21 14.09 -0.44
CA VAL A 55 -15.62 14.21 -1.85
C VAL A 55 -16.92 13.44 -2.10
N GLY A 56 -17.04 12.20 -1.60
CA GLY A 56 -18.26 11.42 -1.80
C GLY A 56 -19.49 11.98 -1.10
N HIS A 57 -19.35 12.49 0.13
CA HIS A 57 -20.47 13.09 0.88
C HIS A 57 -20.89 14.46 0.35
N VAL A 58 -19.93 15.31 -0.02
CA VAL A 58 -20.23 16.70 -0.39
C VAL A 58 -20.53 16.86 -1.87
N VAL A 59 -19.88 16.09 -2.74
CA VAL A 59 -19.99 16.23 -4.20
C VAL A 59 -20.80 15.09 -4.83
N GLY A 60 -20.76 13.89 -4.25
CA GLY A 60 -21.55 12.74 -4.68
C GLY A 60 -20.75 11.62 -5.35
N ARG A 61 -21.48 10.57 -5.73
CA ARG A 61 -20.94 9.28 -6.22
C ARG A 61 -20.14 9.43 -7.52
N ALA A 62 -20.73 10.01 -8.56
CA ALA A 62 -20.05 10.25 -9.84
C ALA A 62 -18.73 11.02 -9.67
N ALA A 63 -18.74 12.08 -8.85
CA ALA A 63 -17.54 12.87 -8.60
C ALA A 63 -16.47 12.09 -7.85
N LEU A 64 -16.85 11.24 -6.88
CA LEU A 64 -15.93 10.33 -6.20
C LEU A 64 -15.29 9.34 -7.18
N GLY A 65 -16.08 8.75 -8.09
CA GLY A 65 -15.57 7.86 -9.14
C GLY A 65 -14.56 8.57 -10.04
N ILE A 66 -14.85 9.83 -10.39
CA ILE A 66 -13.96 10.65 -11.21
C ILE A 66 -12.65 10.97 -10.45
N PHE A 67 -12.78 11.43 -9.21
CA PHE A 67 -11.68 11.83 -8.33
C PHE A 67 -10.75 10.65 -8.02
N GLN A 68 -11.30 9.52 -7.60
CA GLN A 68 -10.52 8.32 -7.28
C GLN A 68 -9.93 7.68 -8.54
N GLY A 69 -10.60 7.79 -9.69
CA GLY A 69 -10.03 7.40 -10.99
C GLY A 69 -8.78 8.22 -11.31
N ALA A 70 -8.81 9.53 -11.06
CA ALA A 70 -7.65 10.43 -11.29
C ALA A 70 -6.49 10.08 -10.36
N ILE A 71 -6.78 9.85 -9.08
CA ILE A 71 -5.80 9.35 -8.10
C ILE A 71 -5.18 8.05 -8.61
N SER A 72 -6.01 7.11 -9.09
CA SER A 72 -5.53 5.80 -9.52
C SER A 72 -4.65 5.88 -10.77
N VAL A 73 -4.93 6.77 -11.72
CA VAL A 73 -4.04 7.06 -12.86
C VAL A 73 -2.70 7.59 -12.36
N ALA A 74 -2.71 8.58 -11.46
CA ALA A 74 -1.48 9.15 -10.90
C ALA A 74 -0.67 8.08 -10.14
N LEU A 75 -1.32 7.30 -9.27
CA LEU A 75 -0.67 6.23 -8.53
C LEU A 75 -0.13 5.16 -9.47
N LEU A 76 -0.89 4.72 -10.48
CA LEU A 76 -0.44 3.72 -11.45
C LEU A 76 0.82 4.18 -12.20
N LEU A 77 0.82 5.42 -12.72
CA LEU A 77 1.98 5.98 -13.43
C LEU A 77 3.19 6.14 -12.50
N SER A 78 2.97 6.50 -11.23
CA SER A 78 4.05 6.59 -10.25
C SER A 78 4.74 5.24 -9.96
N LEU A 79 4.09 4.10 -10.24
CA LEU A 79 4.67 2.77 -10.06
C LEU A 79 5.62 2.37 -11.20
N LEU A 80 5.53 3.02 -12.37
CA LEU A 80 6.40 2.72 -13.51
C LEU A 80 7.88 2.99 -13.23
N TRP A 81 8.18 3.97 -12.37
CA TRP A 81 9.56 4.28 -12.01
C TRP A 81 9.68 5.07 -10.70
N PRO A 82 8.96 6.19 -10.48
CA PRO A 82 9.21 7.09 -9.34
C PRO A 82 9.13 6.43 -7.95
N THR A 83 8.14 5.56 -7.74
CA THR A 83 8.00 4.82 -6.47
C THR A 83 9.21 3.91 -6.22
N SER A 84 9.71 3.26 -7.27
CA SER A 84 10.90 2.41 -7.21
C SER A 84 12.20 3.20 -7.03
N ILE A 85 12.27 4.46 -7.50
CA ILE A 85 13.37 5.38 -7.14
C ILE A 85 13.36 5.60 -5.63
N GLY A 86 12.20 5.77 -4.99
CA GLY A 86 12.11 5.89 -3.53
C GLY A 86 12.72 4.68 -2.80
N SER A 87 12.35 3.46 -3.21
CA SER A 87 12.94 2.23 -2.66
C SER A 87 14.44 2.13 -2.92
N ALA A 88 14.91 2.54 -4.11
CA ALA A 88 16.33 2.59 -4.45
C ALA A 88 17.09 3.62 -3.61
N ALA A 89 16.51 4.80 -3.37
CA ALA A 89 17.08 5.82 -2.50
C ALA A 89 17.26 5.27 -1.09
N SER A 90 16.25 4.58 -0.54
CA SER A 90 16.36 3.96 0.78
C SER A 90 17.48 2.92 0.85
N LYS A 91 17.67 2.11 -0.19
CA LYS A 91 18.69 1.05 -0.24
C LYS A 91 20.10 1.62 -0.43
N PHE A 92 20.32 2.33 -1.53
CA PHE A 92 21.67 2.74 -1.96
C PHE A 92 22.23 3.88 -1.11
N LEU A 93 21.40 4.80 -0.60
CA LEU A 93 21.88 5.82 0.34
C LEU A 93 22.27 5.19 1.68
N ALA A 94 21.49 4.22 2.18
CA ALA A 94 21.85 3.51 3.40
C ALA A 94 23.16 2.72 3.23
N GLN A 95 23.37 2.10 2.07
CA GLN A 95 24.58 1.35 1.75
C GLN A 95 25.82 2.26 1.66
N SER A 96 25.77 3.36 0.89
CA SER A 96 26.88 4.31 0.77
C SER A 96 27.20 5.01 2.08
N ARG A 97 26.17 5.35 2.87
CA ARG A 97 26.33 5.92 4.21
C ARG A 97 26.96 4.92 5.18
N GLY A 98 26.52 3.67 5.16
CA GLY A 98 27.10 2.59 5.97
C GLY A 98 28.58 2.32 5.66
N ALA A 99 29.00 2.59 4.42
CA ALA A 99 30.41 2.53 4.01
C ALA A 99 31.22 3.79 4.38
N GLY A 100 30.62 4.81 4.98
CA GLY A 100 31.28 6.08 5.32
C GLY A 100 31.63 6.94 4.10
N ASN A 101 31.10 6.63 2.91
CA ASN A 101 31.45 7.34 1.68
C ASN A 101 30.46 8.49 1.41
N HIS A 102 30.72 9.63 2.05
CA HIS A 102 29.88 10.82 2.00
C HIS A 102 29.72 11.39 0.58
N THR A 103 30.80 11.40 -0.21
CA THR A 103 30.79 11.89 -1.60
C THR A 103 29.93 11.02 -2.50
N GLN A 104 30.02 9.69 -2.34
CA GLN A 104 29.16 8.75 -3.06
C GLN A 104 27.70 8.88 -2.64
N THR A 105 27.41 9.07 -1.35
CA THR A 105 26.05 9.26 -0.84
C THR A 105 25.39 10.50 -1.48
N ALA A 106 26.12 11.62 -1.55
CA ALA A 106 25.65 12.83 -2.22
C ALA A 106 25.45 12.63 -3.74
N ALA A 107 26.37 11.91 -4.40
CA ALA A 107 26.26 11.60 -5.83
C ALA A 107 25.07 10.69 -6.16
N VAL A 108 24.77 9.70 -5.29
CA VAL A 108 23.60 8.82 -5.42
C VAL A 108 22.32 9.64 -5.28
N ALA A 109 22.21 10.47 -4.24
CA ALA A 109 21.05 11.34 -4.03
C ALA A 109 20.83 12.29 -5.22
N ALA A 110 21.90 12.91 -5.74
CA ALA A 110 21.83 13.83 -6.88
C ALA A 110 21.42 13.14 -8.19
N HIS A 111 21.88 11.91 -8.40
CA HIS A 111 21.50 11.12 -9.57
C HIS A 111 20.00 10.74 -9.52
N LEU A 112 19.56 10.18 -8.40
CA LEU A 112 18.16 9.76 -8.22
C LEU A 112 17.20 10.95 -8.26
N ALA A 113 17.55 12.09 -7.65
CA ALA A 113 16.74 13.31 -7.68
C ALA A 113 16.52 13.81 -9.12
N ARG A 114 17.59 13.87 -9.94
CA ARG A 114 17.50 14.28 -11.34
C ARG A 114 16.64 13.33 -12.16
N ARG A 115 16.85 12.02 -11.99
CA ARG A 115 16.04 11.00 -12.68
C ARG A 115 14.57 11.08 -12.27
N ASN A 116 14.29 11.30 -10.99
CA ASN A 116 12.93 11.45 -10.48
C ASN A 116 12.23 12.64 -11.14
N ILE A 117 12.86 13.82 -11.21
CA ILE A 117 12.28 14.99 -11.88
C ILE A 117 12.02 14.70 -13.36
N GLN A 118 13.02 14.19 -14.09
CA GLN A 118 12.90 13.94 -15.54
C GLN A 118 11.72 13.00 -15.86
N ILE A 119 11.64 11.88 -15.16
CA ILE A 119 10.62 10.86 -15.43
C ILE A 119 9.25 11.35 -14.94
N THR A 120 9.18 12.01 -13.79
CA THR A 120 7.93 12.53 -13.24
C THR A 120 7.31 13.58 -14.16
N LEU A 121 8.11 14.49 -14.74
CA LEU A 121 7.62 15.48 -15.69
C LEU A 121 7.09 14.83 -16.98
N ALA A 122 7.82 13.84 -17.52
CA ALA A 122 7.35 13.09 -18.68
C ALA A 122 6.02 12.35 -18.40
N LEU A 123 5.91 11.72 -17.23
CA LEU A 123 4.69 11.02 -16.81
C LEU A 123 3.54 11.98 -16.51
N ALA A 124 3.80 13.19 -16.02
CA ALA A 124 2.78 14.23 -15.81
C ALA A 124 2.15 14.68 -17.13
N VAL A 125 2.97 14.87 -18.17
CA VAL A 125 2.48 15.16 -19.53
C VAL A 125 1.66 13.98 -20.07
N ALA A 126 2.15 12.74 -19.89
CA ALA A 126 1.42 11.54 -20.31
C ALA A 126 0.08 11.38 -19.57
N ALA A 127 0.03 11.67 -18.27
CA ALA A 127 -1.18 11.61 -17.46
C ALA A 127 -2.23 12.63 -17.95
N ALA A 128 -1.81 13.87 -18.19
CA ALA A 128 -2.68 14.90 -18.73
C ALA A 128 -3.20 14.54 -20.14
N GLY A 129 -2.33 14.01 -21.01
CA GLY A 129 -2.72 13.54 -22.34
C GLY A 129 -3.72 12.39 -22.29
N TYR A 130 -3.45 11.38 -21.46
CA TYR A 130 -4.36 10.26 -21.22
C TYR A 130 -5.74 10.74 -20.73
N TRP A 131 -5.75 11.67 -19.77
CA TRP A 131 -6.99 12.20 -19.21
C TRP A 131 -7.78 13.01 -20.23
N ARG A 132 -7.11 13.86 -21.00
CA ARG A 132 -7.73 14.68 -22.05
C ARG A 132 -8.34 13.82 -23.16
N TRP A 133 -7.74 12.67 -23.45
CA TRP A 133 -8.26 11.70 -24.41
C TRP A 133 -9.56 11.04 -23.91
N HIS A 134 -9.57 10.56 -22.67
CA HIS A 134 -10.72 9.85 -22.08
C HIS A 134 -11.81 10.79 -21.54
N SER A 135 -11.52 12.08 -21.41
CA SER A 135 -12.47 13.09 -20.95
C SER A 135 -12.32 14.35 -21.80
N PRO A 136 -12.89 14.38 -23.01
CA PRO A 136 -12.70 15.49 -23.95
C PRO A 136 -13.16 16.86 -23.43
N GLY A 137 -14.09 16.89 -22.47
CA GLY A 137 -14.56 18.09 -21.79
C GLY A 137 -13.75 18.52 -20.57
N ALA A 138 -12.64 17.84 -20.24
CA ALA A 138 -11.82 18.20 -19.09
C ALA A 138 -11.21 19.59 -19.26
N SER A 139 -11.36 20.42 -18.24
CA SER A 139 -10.78 21.76 -18.21
C SER A 139 -9.26 21.71 -18.05
N VAL A 140 -8.57 22.80 -18.40
CA VAL A 140 -7.12 22.91 -18.17
C VAL A 140 -6.79 22.74 -16.68
N LEU A 141 -7.65 23.26 -15.80
CA LEU A 141 -7.47 23.13 -14.35
C LEU A 141 -7.53 21.68 -13.89
N ASP A 142 -8.39 20.85 -14.48
CA ASP A 142 -8.46 19.41 -14.17
C ASP A 142 -7.15 18.70 -14.51
N LEU A 143 -6.61 18.99 -15.70
CA LEU A 143 -5.34 18.42 -16.17
C LEU A 143 -4.16 18.86 -15.30
N VAL A 144 -4.11 20.15 -14.97
CA VAL A 144 -3.09 20.72 -14.07
C VAL A 144 -3.20 20.09 -12.68
N SER A 145 -4.41 19.86 -12.17
CA SER A 145 -4.62 19.26 -10.85
C SER A 145 -4.15 17.80 -10.79
N LEU A 146 -4.43 17.01 -11.83
CA LEU A 146 -3.92 15.65 -11.98
C LEU A 146 -2.39 15.62 -12.10
N ALA A 147 -1.82 16.48 -12.94
CA ALA A 147 -0.38 16.59 -13.13
C ALA A 147 0.33 17.02 -11.83
N ALA A 148 -0.22 18.01 -11.13
CA ALA A 148 0.30 18.49 -9.85
C ALA A 148 0.24 17.39 -8.77
N LEU A 149 -0.85 16.62 -8.71
CA LEU A 149 -0.95 15.47 -7.81
C LEU A 149 0.13 14.42 -8.11
N LEU A 150 0.31 14.07 -9.39
CA LEU A 150 1.32 13.09 -9.80
C LEU A 150 2.74 13.58 -9.46
N ILE A 151 3.05 14.85 -9.76
CA ILE A 151 4.34 15.46 -9.43
C ILE A 151 4.59 15.44 -7.92
N GLY A 152 3.60 15.90 -7.14
CA GLY A 152 3.67 15.89 -5.69
C GLY A 152 3.87 14.48 -5.14
N TYR A 153 3.08 13.51 -5.59
CA TYR A 153 3.17 12.13 -5.09
C TYR A 153 4.50 11.45 -5.44
N CYS A 154 5.01 11.62 -6.66
CA CYS A 154 6.31 11.09 -7.07
C CYS A 154 7.46 11.72 -6.29
N GLY A 155 7.39 13.05 -6.07
CA GLY A 155 8.34 13.76 -5.20
C GLY A 155 8.29 13.23 -3.76
N TYR A 156 7.09 13.00 -3.24
CA TYR A 156 6.86 12.46 -1.90
C TYR A 156 7.45 11.06 -1.76
N ALA A 157 7.15 10.14 -2.70
CA ALA A 157 7.67 8.79 -2.67
C ALA A 157 9.20 8.75 -2.71
N PHE A 158 9.82 9.58 -3.56
CA PHE A 158 11.27 9.71 -3.64
C PHE A 158 11.89 10.25 -2.35
N THR A 159 11.43 11.42 -1.88
CA THR A 159 12.00 12.09 -0.70
C THR A 159 11.78 11.29 0.58
N ARG A 160 10.64 10.58 0.69
CA ARG A 160 10.43 9.60 1.75
C ARG A 160 11.47 8.48 1.69
N GLY A 161 11.73 7.92 0.52
CA GLY A 161 12.83 6.97 0.31
C GLY A 161 14.19 7.51 0.78
N VAL A 162 14.49 8.78 0.49
CA VAL A 162 15.71 9.47 0.97
C VAL A 162 15.75 9.51 2.51
N GLN A 163 14.67 9.94 3.16
CA GLN A 163 14.59 10.01 4.64
C GLN A 163 14.84 8.65 5.29
N TYR A 164 14.33 7.57 4.70
CA TYR A 164 14.57 6.21 5.20
C TYR A 164 16.03 5.78 4.97
N GLY A 165 16.62 6.10 3.82
CA GLY A 165 18.01 5.77 3.49
C GLY A 165 19.04 6.47 4.38
N VAL A 166 18.83 7.75 4.67
CA VAL A 166 19.67 8.50 5.63
C VAL A 166 19.31 8.21 7.08
N GLY A 167 18.16 7.57 7.31
CA GLY A 167 17.69 7.12 8.62
C GLY A 167 17.01 8.19 9.48
N GLN A 168 16.57 9.29 8.87
CA GLN A 168 15.80 10.37 9.48
C GLN A 168 14.27 10.08 9.44
N VAL A 169 13.88 8.85 9.79
CA VAL A 169 12.48 8.38 9.69
C VAL A 169 11.54 9.20 10.58
N ARG A 170 12.00 9.62 11.76
CA ARG A 170 11.24 10.46 12.69
C ARG A 170 10.91 11.83 12.06
N ARG A 171 11.91 12.54 11.53
CA ARG A 171 11.72 13.82 10.84
C ARG A 171 10.77 13.69 9.66
N GLY A 172 10.94 12.65 8.84
CA GLY A 172 10.00 12.34 7.75
C GLY A 172 8.57 12.15 8.27
N THR A 173 8.38 11.41 9.35
CA THR A 173 7.05 11.15 9.92
C THR A 173 6.37 12.41 10.47
N LEU A 174 7.12 13.30 11.10
CA LEU A 174 6.59 14.58 11.57
C LEU A 174 6.13 15.44 10.38
N TRP A 175 6.93 15.48 9.31
CA TRP A 175 6.53 16.14 8.06
C TRP A 175 5.31 15.48 7.41
N ASP A 176 5.15 14.15 7.52
CA ASP A 176 3.95 13.45 7.07
C ASP A 176 2.70 13.96 7.80
N ALA A 177 2.77 14.12 9.13
CA ALA A 177 1.65 14.63 9.93
C ALA A 177 1.31 16.10 9.61
N ILE A 178 2.33 16.96 9.47
CA ILE A 178 2.16 18.38 9.12
C ILE A 178 1.55 18.52 7.72
N ALA A 179 2.14 17.84 6.73
CA ALA A 179 1.65 17.87 5.36
C ALA A 179 0.22 17.32 5.24
N SER A 180 -0.09 16.22 5.95
CA SER A 180 -1.43 15.64 5.98
C SER A 180 -2.46 16.62 6.56
N SER A 181 -2.11 17.28 7.66
CA SER A 181 -2.98 18.29 8.31
C SER A 181 -3.24 19.47 7.39
N LEU A 182 -2.20 19.98 6.70
CA LEU A 182 -2.35 21.07 5.74
C LEU A 182 -3.15 20.65 4.51
N GLY A 183 -3.00 19.40 4.05
CA GLY A 183 -3.80 18.83 2.97
C GLY A 183 -5.29 18.78 3.31
N LEU A 184 -5.64 18.34 4.52
CA LEU A 184 -7.01 18.35 5.01
C LEU A 184 -7.59 19.77 5.12
N LEU A 185 -6.79 20.71 5.63
CA LEU A 185 -7.19 22.11 5.69
C LEU A 185 -7.42 22.70 4.29
N SER A 186 -6.52 22.40 3.36
CA SER A 186 -6.63 22.85 1.96
C SER A 186 -7.87 22.25 1.28
N LEU A 187 -8.18 20.98 1.56
CA LEU A 187 -9.40 20.35 1.08
C LEU A 187 -10.64 21.06 1.62
N LEU A 188 -10.68 21.32 2.94
CA LEU A 188 -11.79 22.03 3.57
C LEU A 188 -12.00 23.40 2.95
N VAL A 189 -10.92 24.18 2.76
CA VAL A 189 -10.98 25.51 2.13
C VAL A 189 -11.54 25.42 0.70
N LEU A 190 -11.05 24.49 -0.12
CA LEU A 190 -11.55 24.32 -1.49
C LEU A 190 -13.03 23.93 -1.50
N VAL A 191 -13.45 23.02 -0.62
CA VAL A 191 -14.84 22.58 -0.51
C VAL A 191 -15.76 23.73 -0.08
N LEU A 192 -15.34 24.55 0.89
CA LEU A 192 -16.05 25.73 1.37
C LEU A 192 -16.10 26.85 0.33
N ALA A 193 -15.06 26.98 -0.50
CA ALA A 193 -15.03 27.90 -1.64
C ALA A 193 -15.90 27.44 -2.82
N GLY A 194 -16.64 26.33 -2.67
CA GLY A 194 -17.52 25.80 -3.72
C GLY A 194 -16.79 25.08 -4.84
N VAL A 195 -15.50 24.77 -4.68
CA VAL A 195 -14.74 23.99 -5.66
C VAL A 195 -15.28 22.56 -5.68
N ARG A 196 -15.49 22.03 -6.88
CA ARG A 196 -16.02 20.69 -7.14
C ARG A 196 -15.20 20.00 -8.24
N GLY A 197 -15.18 18.67 -8.26
CA GLY A 197 -14.50 17.88 -9.29
C GLY A 197 -13.00 17.68 -9.04
N LEU A 198 -12.22 17.54 -10.12
CA LEU A 198 -10.77 17.28 -10.05
C LEU A 198 -9.92 18.35 -9.38
N PRO A 199 -10.28 19.66 -9.35
CA PRO A 199 -9.46 20.63 -8.66
C PRO A 199 -9.32 20.37 -7.15
N LEU A 200 -10.19 19.54 -6.56
CA LEU A 200 -10.01 19.04 -5.19
C LEU A 200 -8.72 18.21 -5.01
N LEU A 201 -8.15 17.65 -6.10
CA LEU A 201 -6.86 16.94 -6.06
C LEU A 201 -5.71 17.88 -5.69
N LEU A 202 -5.88 19.21 -5.86
CA LEU A 202 -4.88 20.19 -5.46
C LEU A 202 -4.62 20.15 -3.95
N ALA A 203 -5.61 19.79 -3.11
CA ALA A 203 -5.39 19.61 -1.68
C ALA A 203 -4.37 18.48 -1.39
N LEU A 204 -4.48 17.37 -2.10
CA LEU A 204 -3.53 16.27 -2.02
C LEU A 204 -2.18 16.67 -2.63
N ALA A 205 -2.18 17.38 -3.75
CA ALA A 205 -0.98 17.89 -4.39
C ALA A 205 -0.20 18.85 -3.48
N VAL A 206 -0.89 19.73 -2.75
CA VAL A 206 -0.28 20.64 -1.77
C VAL A 206 0.36 19.86 -0.62
N SER A 207 -0.34 18.87 -0.06
CA SER A 207 0.25 18.00 0.98
C SER A 207 1.53 17.32 0.50
N TYR A 208 1.46 16.59 -0.63
CA TYR A 208 2.62 15.87 -1.14
C TYR A 208 3.73 16.81 -1.63
N GLY A 209 3.37 17.95 -2.22
CA GLY A 209 4.29 18.98 -2.67
C GLY A 209 5.04 19.61 -1.50
N LEU A 210 4.34 19.98 -0.43
CA LEU A 210 4.97 20.52 0.78
C LEU A 210 5.96 19.52 1.38
N TYR A 211 5.55 18.26 1.55
CA TYR A 211 6.45 17.22 2.04
C TYR A 211 7.68 17.09 1.13
N THR A 212 7.47 17.05 -0.18
CA THR A 212 8.55 16.93 -1.18
C THR A 212 9.55 18.05 -1.04
N VAL A 213 9.08 19.31 -0.97
CA VAL A 213 9.96 20.48 -0.85
C VAL A 213 10.70 20.44 0.48
N ALA A 214 10.01 20.21 1.60
CA ALA A 214 10.64 20.18 2.92
C ALA A 214 11.69 19.05 3.09
N CYS A 215 11.45 17.90 2.44
CA CYS A 215 12.30 16.71 2.53
C CYS A 215 13.24 16.53 1.33
N TRP A 216 13.35 17.51 0.43
CA TRP A 216 14.24 17.40 -0.72
C TRP A 216 15.71 17.45 -0.28
N PRO A 217 16.61 16.63 -0.87
CA PRO A 217 18.03 16.62 -0.54
C PRO A 217 18.76 17.83 -1.16
N HIS A 218 18.42 19.04 -0.71
CA HIS A 218 19.05 20.29 -1.10
C HIS A 218 20.54 20.26 -0.74
N GLY A 219 21.41 20.20 -1.75
CA GLY A 219 22.86 20.10 -1.56
C GLY A 219 23.48 18.80 -2.07
N ALA A 220 22.68 17.80 -2.43
CA ALA A 220 23.19 16.60 -3.09
C ALA A 220 23.82 16.97 -4.45
N ARG A 221 25.13 16.71 -4.59
CA ARG A 221 25.92 16.96 -5.81
C ARG A 221 26.86 15.79 -6.06
N GLY A 222 27.31 15.66 -7.30
CA GLY A 222 28.30 14.66 -7.70
C GLY A 222 27.87 13.83 -8.91
N THR A 223 28.83 13.07 -9.43
CA THR A 223 28.65 12.16 -10.56
C THR A 223 28.88 10.72 -10.09
N LEU A 224 28.02 9.82 -10.53
CA LEU A 224 28.20 8.39 -10.29
C LEU A 224 29.03 7.75 -11.39
N GLU A 225 29.87 6.80 -10.98
CA GLU A 225 30.50 5.83 -11.86
C GLU A 225 29.44 5.10 -12.71
N ARG A 226 29.80 4.77 -13.95
CA ARG A 226 28.87 4.15 -14.91
C ARG A 226 28.38 2.77 -14.45
N SER A 227 29.23 2.01 -13.78
CA SER A 227 28.93 0.68 -13.22
C SER A 227 27.79 0.78 -12.19
N LEU A 228 27.97 1.59 -11.14
CA LEU A 228 26.99 1.81 -10.09
C LEU A 228 25.69 2.42 -10.63
N ARG A 229 25.77 3.33 -11.61
CA ARG A 229 24.58 3.88 -12.27
C ARG A 229 23.72 2.80 -12.93
N ARG A 230 24.35 1.89 -13.68
CA ARG A 230 23.65 0.78 -14.35
C ARG A 230 23.03 -0.18 -13.34
N GLU A 231 23.72 -0.43 -12.24
CA GLU A 231 23.20 -1.26 -11.15
C GLU A 231 21.95 -0.63 -10.52
N ILE A 232 22.00 0.66 -10.21
CA ILE A 232 20.86 1.42 -9.65
C ILE A 232 19.67 1.41 -10.63
N ASP A 233 19.89 1.78 -11.89
CA ASP A 233 18.82 1.83 -12.91
C ASP A 233 18.22 0.42 -13.16
N GLY A 234 19.05 -0.62 -13.16
CA GLY A 234 18.60 -2.01 -13.28
C GLY A 234 17.76 -2.46 -12.08
N PHE A 235 18.15 -2.09 -10.86
CA PHE A 235 17.36 -2.35 -9.66
C PHE A 235 16.00 -1.63 -9.72
N ILE A 236 15.98 -0.35 -10.10
CA ILE A 236 14.74 0.44 -10.19
C ILE A 236 13.77 -0.18 -11.20
N THR A 237 14.28 -0.55 -12.38
CA THR A 237 13.48 -1.16 -13.44
C THR A 237 12.80 -2.45 -12.95
N LEU A 238 13.58 -3.33 -12.31
CA LEU A 238 13.08 -4.61 -11.83
C LEU A 238 12.08 -4.44 -10.68
N ALA A 239 12.35 -3.50 -9.76
CA ALA A 239 11.45 -3.16 -8.68
C ALA A 239 10.13 -2.54 -9.19
N ALA A 240 10.20 -1.72 -10.24
CA ALA A 240 9.02 -1.12 -10.87
C ALA A 240 8.11 -2.18 -11.49
N VAL A 241 8.67 -3.14 -12.25
CA VAL A 241 7.91 -4.26 -12.80
C VAL A 241 7.22 -5.06 -11.69
N GLY A 242 7.95 -5.42 -10.63
CA GLY A 242 7.37 -6.15 -9.50
C GLY A 242 6.26 -5.38 -8.77
N THR A 243 6.43 -4.07 -8.59
CA THR A 243 5.44 -3.21 -7.93
C THR A 243 4.21 -2.99 -8.80
N LEU A 244 4.39 -2.83 -10.11
CA LEU A 244 3.32 -2.68 -11.08
C LEU A 244 2.44 -3.94 -11.15
N LEU A 245 3.05 -5.12 -11.21
CA LEU A 245 2.34 -6.41 -11.25
C LEU A 245 1.59 -6.72 -9.95
N SER A 246 2.06 -6.20 -8.82
CA SER A 246 1.42 -6.41 -7.51
C SER A 246 0.42 -5.30 -7.19
N SER A 247 0.92 -4.15 -6.74
CA SER A 247 0.10 -3.03 -6.26
C SER A 247 -0.55 -2.24 -7.39
N GLY A 248 0.07 -2.24 -8.59
CA GLY A 248 -0.46 -1.54 -9.75
C GLY A 248 -1.77 -2.14 -10.27
N PHE A 249 -2.00 -3.43 -10.07
CA PHE A 249 -3.22 -4.07 -10.56
C PHE A 249 -4.49 -3.54 -9.89
N LEU A 250 -4.41 -3.17 -8.60
CA LEU A 250 -5.54 -2.54 -7.90
C LEU A 250 -5.85 -1.14 -8.45
N GLN A 251 -4.80 -0.37 -8.75
CA GLN A 251 -4.96 0.96 -9.36
C GLN A 251 -5.53 0.83 -10.78
N LEU A 252 -5.05 -0.15 -11.54
CA LEU A 252 -5.58 -0.45 -12.86
C LEU A 252 -7.06 -0.86 -12.80
N ALA A 253 -7.48 -1.64 -11.79
CA ALA A 253 -8.88 -2.02 -11.61
C ALA A 253 -9.80 -0.79 -11.48
N MET A 254 -9.39 0.22 -10.70
CA MET A 254 -10.14 1.47 -10.58
C MET A 254 -10.16 2.28 -11.88
N VAL A 255 -9.04 2.31 -12.61
CA VAL A 255 -8.97 2.96 -13.93
C VAL A 255 -9.90 2.29 -14.94
N VAL A 256 -9.92 0.96 -14.97
CA VAL A 256 -10.83 0.16 -15.82
C VAL A 256 -12.27 0.40 -15.40
N ALA A 257 -12.60 0.37 -14.10
CA ALA A 257 -13.95 0.66 -13.61
C ALA A 257 -14.46 2.01 -14.11
N ARG A 258 -13.64 3.06 -14.01
CA ARG A 258 -13.99 4.38 -14.55
C ARG A 258 -14.15 4.36 -16.09
N ALA A 259 -13.31 3.62 -16.80
CA ALA A 259 -13.31 3.64 -18.27
C ALA A 259 -14.45 2.81 -18.90
N THR A 260 -14.93 1.77 -18.21
CA THR A 260 -15.88 0.80 -18.78
C THR A 260 -17.26 0.81 -18.13
N THR A 261 -17.46 1.55 -17.04
CA THR A 261 -18.75 1.61 -16.32
C THR A 261 -19.24 3.06 -16.20
N SER A 262 -20.46 3.24 -15.70
CA SER A 262 -20.99 4.59 -15.46
C SER A 262 -20.18 5.33 -14.39
N ALA A 263 -20.24 6.66 -14.37
CA ALA A 263 -19.55 7.45 -13.36
C ALA A 263 -20.01 7.11 -11.93
N ASP A 264 -21.31 6.80 -11.77
CA ASP A 264 -21.88 6.40 -10.48
C ASP A 264 -21.39 5.02 -10.03
N ASP A 265 -21.34 4.04 -10.93
CA ASP A 265 -20.78 2.71 -10.62
C ASP A 265 -19.30 2.80 -10.26
N ALA A 266 -18.53 3.60 -11.00
CA ALA A 266 -17.14 3.88 -10.66
C ALA A 266 -17.04 4.55 -9.27
N GLY A 267 -18.00 5.38 -8.89
CA GLY A 267 -18.15 5.94 -7.55
C GLY A 267 -18.39 4.88 -6.47
N LEU A 268 -19.25 3.89 -6.74
CA LEU A 268 -19.49 2.76 -5.85
C LEU A 268 -18.24 1.89 -5.68
N PHE A 269 -17.51 1.63 -6.76
CA PHE A 269 -16.25 0.90 -6.70
C PHE A 269 -15.18 1.72 -5.93
N ALA A 270 -15.10 3.03 -6.15
CA ALA A 270 -14.19 3.92 -5.44
C ALA A 270 -14.45 3.97 -3.93
N ALA A 271 -15.72 3.97 -3.51
CA ALA A 271 -16.10 3.90 -2.10
C ALA A 271 -15.65 2.58 -1.45
N ALA A 272 -15.90 1.44 -2.12
CA ALA A 272 -15.43 0.14 -1.66
C ALA A 272 -13.89 0.07 -1.59
N LEU A 273 -13.19 0.59 -2.61
CA LEU A 273 -11.73 0.66 -2.64
C LEU A 273 -11.15 1.52 -1.51
N THR A 274 -11.81 2.64 -1.20
CA THR A 274 -11.43 3.54 -0.10
C THR A 274 -11.50 2.80 1.25
N LEU A 275 -12.54 2.00 1.47
CA LEU A 275 -12.71 1.19 2.68
C LEU A 275 -11.72 0.02 2.76
N ALA A 276 -11.31 -0.55 1.62
CA ALA A 276 -10.34 -1.65 1.58
C ALA A 276 -8.89 -1.19 1.78
N THR A 277 -8.56 0.07 1.46
CA THR A 277 -7.18 0.58 1.46
C THR A 277 -6.49 0.55 2.83
N PRO A 278 -7.13 0.95 3.95
CA PRO A 278 -6.51 0.87 5.28
C PRO A 278 -6.07 -0.55 5.64
N ALA A 279 -6.81 -1.56 5.20
CA ALA A 279 -6.48 -2.96 5.47
C ALA A 279 -5.17 -3.36 4.77
N SER A 280 -4.88 -2.84 3.58
CA SER A 280 -3.60 -3.03 2.87
C SER A 280 -2.40 -2.40 3.59
N LEU A 281 -2.60 -1.40 4.45
CA LEU A 281 -1.51 -0.80 5.24
C LEU A 281 -0.99 -1.77 6.30
N LEU A 282 -1.84 -2.66 6.82
CA LEU A 282 -1.44 -3.73 7.74
C LEU A 282 -0.41 -4.64 7.07
N THR A 283 -0.62 -4.96 5.80
CA THR A 283 0.27 -5.81 5.00
C THR A 283 1.69 -5.26 4.90
N GLY A 284 1.82 -3.96 4.58
CA GLY A 284 3.12 -3.30 4.50
C GLY A 284 3.85 -3.30 5.84
N SER A 285 3.11 -3.08 6.92
CA SER A 285 3.63 -3.06 8.29
C SER A 285 4.26 -4.39 8.69
N LEU A 286 3.59 -5.49 8.35
CA LEU A 286 4.04 -6.84 8.66
C LEU A 286 5.29 -7.20 7.84
N SER A 287 5.33 -6.80 6.57
CA SER A 287 6.50 -7.04 5.71
C SER A 287 7.77 -6.38 6.25
N LEU A 288 7.67 -5.15 6.79
CA LEU A 288 8.80 -4.41 7.37
C LEU A 288 9.43 -5.11 8.58
N VAL A 289 8.65 -5.89 9.33
CA VAL A 289 9.13 -6.63 10.51
C VAL A 289 9.62 -8.02 10.13
N LEU A 290 8.86 -8.72 9.29
CA LEU A 290 9.15 -10.11 8.93
C LEU A 290 10.38 -10.23 8.02
N PHE A 291 10.52 -9.34 7.04
CA PHE A 291 11.57 -9.47 6.02
C PHE A 291 13.00 -9.42 6.61
N PRO A 292 13.39 -8.45 7.47
CA PRO A 292 14.74 -8.41 8.03
C PRO A 292 15.09 -9.65 8.87
N THR A 293 14.15 -10.12 9.70
CA THR A 293 14.38 -11.28 10.58
C THR A 293 14.64 -12.58 9.80
N MET A 294 13.84 -12.83 8.75
CA MET A 294 14.04 -13.97 7.86
C MET A 294 15.33 -13.85 7.04
N ALA A 295 15.65 -12.65 6.55
CA ALA A 295 16.87 -12.41 5.79
C ALA A 295 18.13 -12.64 6.64
N GLU A 296 18.10 -12.22 7.91
CA GLU A 296 19.19 -12.44 8.86
C GLU A 296 19.41 -13.93 9.17
N ALA A 297 18.34 -14.70 9.40
CA ALA A 297 18.42 -16.14 9.62
C ALA A 297 18.99 -16.88 8.39
N TRP A 298 18.58 -16.46 7.18
CA TRP A 298 19.09 -17.00 5.92
C TRP A 298 20.57 -16.67 5.70
N GLY A 299 20.98 -15.42 5.97
CA GLY A 299 22.36 -14.95 5.83
C GLY A 299 23.34 -15.66 6.77
N ARG A 300 22.88 -16.07 7.96
CA ARG A 300 23.66 -16.90 8.90
C ARG A 300 23.77 -18.39 8.49
N GLY A 301 23.17 -18.79 7.37
CA GLY A 301 23.10 -20.20 6.96
C GLY A 301 22.18 -21.06 7.82
N ASN A 302 21.45 -20.48 8.77
CA ASN A 302 20.56 -21.22 9.68
C ASN A 302 19.21 -21.51 9.00
N ARG A 303 19.20 -22.53 8.13
CA ARG A 303 18.03 -22.95 7.35
C ARG A 303 16.85 -23.39 8.23
N GLU A 304 17.12 -23.99 9.39
CA GLU A 304 16.07 -24.45 10.30
C GLU A 304 15.38 -23.28 11.00
N GLN A 305 16.14 -22.30 11.47
CA GLN A 305 15.59 -21.07 12.03
C GLN A 305 14.77 -20.31 10.99
N PHE A 306 15.29 -20.20 9.75
CA PHE A 306 14.54 -19.60 8.64
C PHE A 306 13.19 -20.32 8.43
N ARG A 307 13.20 -21.66 8.34
CA ARG A 307 11.97 -22.44 8.20
C ARG A 307 11.00 -22.21 9.37
N THR A 308 11.50 -22.19 10.59
CA THR A 308 10.68 -21.98 11.79
C THR A 308 10.06 -20.59 11.81
N GLN A 309 10.83 -19.56 11.46
CA GLN A 309 10.33 -18.19 11.36
C GLN A 309 9.27 -18.05 10.28
N THR A 310 9.48 -18.65 9.10
CA THR A 310 8.49 -18.67 8.01
C THR A 310 7.20 -19.40 8.43
N ASP A 311 7.30 -20.53 9.15
CA ASP A 311 6.14 -21.25 9.68
C ASP A 311 5.33 -20.41 10.67
N LEU A 312 6.01 -19.83 11.67
CA LEU A 312 5.39 -19.01 12.70
C LEU A 312 4.78 -17.73 12.12
N ALA A 313 5.51 -17.06 11.22
CA ALA A 313 5.03 -15.86 10.54
C ALA A 313 3.76 -16.15 9.73
N THR A 314 3.76 -17.21 8.91
CA THR A 314 2.59 -17.59 8.10
C THR A 314 1.41 -17.98 8.98
N ARG A 315 1.61 -18.82 9.99
CA ARG A 315 0.53 -19.23 10.92
C ARG A 315 -0.06 -18.05 11.69
N GLY A 316 0.80 -17.18 12.20
CA GLY A 316 0.38 -15.96 12.90
C GLY A 316 -0.40 -15.03 11.97
N LEU A 317 0.11 -14.81 10.75
CA LEU A 317 -0.54 -13.97 9.76
C LEU A 317 -1.91 -14.50 9.36
N PHE A 318 -2.02 -15.81 9.07
CA PHE A 318 -3.30 -16.46 8.76
C PHE A 318 -4.28 -16.34 9.91
N SER A 319 -3.84 -16.61 11.14
CA SER A 319 -4.69 -16.57 12.33
C SER A 319 -5.22 -15.15 12.60
N VAL A 320 -4.38 -14.11 12.49
CA VAL A 320 -4.81 -12.74 12.79
C VAL A 320 -5.59 -12.14 11.60
N MET A 321 -5.07 -12.26 10.38
CA MET A 321 -5.66 -11.57 9.21
C MET A 321 -7.00 -12.17 8.80
N ILE A 322 -7.19 -13.49 8.85
CA ILE A 322 -8.51 -14.07 8.52
C ILE A 322 -9.57 -13.64 9.53
N GLY A 323 -9.21 -13.51 10.81
CA GLY A 323 -10.10 -12.99 11.85
C GLY A 323 -10.48 -11.53 11.56
N VAL A 324 -9.48 -10.67 11.33
CA VAL A 324 -9.69 -9.24 11.06
C VAL A 324 -10.49 -9.03 9.76
N PHE A 325 -10.05 -9.60 8.64
CA PHE A 325 -10.73 -9.44 7.36
C PHE A 325 -12.11 -10.12 7.35
N GLY A 326 -12.26 -11.28 7.97
CA GLY A 326 -13.55 -11.96 8.07
C GLY A 326 -14.59 -11.11 8.82
N VAL A 327 -14.20 -10.49 9.95
CA VAL A 327 -15.07 -9.55 10.66
C VAL A 327 -15.45 -8.34 9.78
N ILE A 328 -14.47 -7.72 9.11
CA ILE A 328 -14.74 -6.56 8.24
C ILE A 328 -15.64 -6.94 7.07
N VAL A 329 -15.45 -8.13 6.47
CA VAL A 329 -16.29 -8.64 5.38
C VAL A 329 -17.73 -8.89 5.85
N LEU A 330 -17.91 -9.53 7.00
CA LEU A 330 -19.25 -9.77 7.56
C LEU A 330 -19.97 -8.49 7.98
N CYS A 331 -19.21 -7.45 8.34
CA CYS A 331 -19.74 -6.12 8.65
C CYS A 331 -19.70 -5.15 7.45
N SER A 332 -19.49 -5.63 6.21
CA SER A 332 -19.29 -4.74 5.04
C SER A 332 -20.46 -3.79 4.82
N ARG A 333 -21.69 -4.30 4.93
CA ARG A 333 -22.92 -3.51 4.78
C ARG A 333 -23.02 -2.46 5.87
N LEU A 334 -22.89 -2.84 7.14
CA LEU A 334 -22.84 -1.90 8.26
C LEU A 334 -21.78 -0.80 8.08
N ILE A 335 -20.57 -1.16 7.63
CA ILE A 335 -19.49 -0.19 7.41
C ILE A 335 -19.86 0.79 6.29
N VAL A 336 -20.44 0.29 5.19
CA VAL A 336 -20.89 1.13 4.07
C VAL A 336 -22.04 2.03 4.50
N ASP A 337 -23.05 1.51 5.18
CA ASP A 337 -24.19 2.29 5.65
C ASP A 337 -23.75 3.38 6.65
N LEU A 338 -22.81 3.06 7.55
CA LEU A 338 -22.28 4.01 8.53
C LEU A 338 -21.43 5.12 7.89
N LEU A 339 -20.58 4.78 6.93
CA LEU A 339 -19.60 5.73 6.37
C LEU A 339 -20.07 6.43 5.10
N TRP A 340 -21.03 5.87 4.36
CA TRP A 340 -21.48 6.37 3.07
C TRP A 340 -23.01 6.51 2.97
N GLY A 341 -23.77 5.74 3.74
CA GLY A 341 -25.25 5.71 3.72
C GLY A 341 -25.85 4.95 2.52
N ASP A 342 -27.18 4.96 2.40
CA ASP A 342 -27.96 4.30 1.33
C ASP A 342 -27.55 4.78 -0.08
N ALA A 343 -27.08 6.04 -0.10
CA ALA A 343 -25.93 6.55 -0.83
C ALA A 343 -25.07 5.55 -1.64
N TYR A 344 -24.71 4.42 -1.08
CA TYR A 344 -23.64 3.60 -1.64
C TYR A 344 -23.93 2.11 -1.44
N GLU A 345 -25.21 1.71 -1.43
CA GLU A 345 -25.61 0.32 -1.22
C GLU A 345 -24.88 -0.67 -2.15
N GLY A 346 -24.70 -0.31 -3.42
CA GLY A 346 -23.95 -1.13 -4.38
C GLY A 346 -22.46 -1.33 -4.03
N SER A 347 -21.87 -0.49 -3.18
CA SER A 347 -20.51 -0.70 -2.64
C SER A 347 -20.47 -1.85 -1.63
N ALA A 348 -21.57 -2.16 -0.95
CA ALA A 348 -21.64 -3.22 0.06
C ALA A 348 -21.44 -4.62 -0.55
N THR A 349 -21.74 -4.79 -1.84
CA THR A 349 -21.50 -6.05 -2.58
C THR A 349 -20.07 -6.15 -3.11
N VAL A 350 -19.48 -5.04 -3.54
CA VAL A 350 -18.11 -4.96 -4.06
C VAL A 350 -17.06 -5.07 -2.96
N LEU A 351 -17.31 -4.46 -1.80
CA LEU A 351 -16.36 -4.37 -0.69
C LEU A 351 -15.88 -5.75 -0.17
N PRO A 352 -16.75 -6.74 0.10
CA PRO A 352 -16.34 -8.11 0.45
C PRO A 352 -15.34 -8.75 -0.52
N ILE A 353 -15.54 -8.54 -1.83
CA ILE A 353 -14.69 -9.12 -2.88
C ILE A 353 -13.31 -8.48 -2.84
N LEU A 354 -13.24 -7.15 -2.75
CA LEU A 354 -11.98 -6.43 -2.63
C LEU A 354 -11.24 -6.76 -1.34
N LEU A 355 -11.94 -6.82 -0.19
CA LEU A 355 -11.35 -7.19 1.09
C LEU A 355 -10.82 -8.63 1.08
N THR A 356 -11.52 -9.55 0.43
CA THR A 356 -11.04 -10.93 0.25
C THR A 356 -9.77 -10.95 -0.60
N ALA A 357 -9.73 -10.19 -1.70
CA ALA A 357 -8.55 -10.07 -2.55
C ALA A 357 -7.34 -9.50 -1.79
N VAL A 358 -7.55 -8.43 -1.01
CA VAL A 358 -6.54 -7.81 -0.14
C VAL A 358 -6.12 -8.77 0.98
N CYS A 359 -7.05 -9.57 1.52
CA CYS A 359 -6.73 -10.61 2.50
C CYS A 359 -5.78 -11.63 1.88
N LEU A 360 -6.09 -12.19 0.70
CA LEU A 360 -5.23 -13.16 0.00
C LEU A 360 -3.84 -12.60 -0.30
N SER A 361 -3.75 -11.36 -0.78
CA SER A 361 -2.45 -10.71 -1.02
C SER A 361 -1.66 -10.52 0.27
N THR A 362 -2.34 -10.21 1.37
CA THR A 362 -1.74 -10.08 2.70
C THR A 362 -1.23 -11.42 3.21
N LEU A 363 -2.05 -12.47 3.13
CA LEU A 363 -1.67 -13.83 3.54
C LEU A 363 -0.48 -14.37 2.75
N ALA A 364 -0.33 -13.98 1.49
CA ALA A 364 0.80 -14.36 0.65
C ALA A 364 2.14 -13.74 1.13
N MET A 365 2.09 -12.61 1.86
CA MET A 365 3.25 -11.76 2.14
C MET A 365 4.41 -12.49 2.84
N SER A 366 4.15 -13.36 3.81
CA SER A 366 5.21 -14.13 4.49
C SER A 366 5.93 -15.08 3.54
N SER A 367 5.16 -15.81 2.72
CA SER A 367 5.67 -16.75 1.72
C SER A 367 6.44 -16.03 0.61
N THR A 368 5.89 -14.92 0.13
CA THR A 368 6.52 -14.00 -0.82
C THR A 368 7.88 -13.53 -0.29
N ASN A 369 7.95 -13.01 0.93
CA ASN A 369 9.20 -12.55 1.53
C ASN A 369 10.23 -13.69 1.67
N ALA A 370 9.79 -14.87 2.11
CA ALA A 370 10.66 -16.04 2.21
C ALA A 370 11.25 -16.46 0.85
N ILE A 371 10.44 -16.46 -0.21
CA ILE A 371 10.87 -16.81 -1.58
C ILE A 371 11.87 -15.78 -2.12
N MET A 372 11.64 -14.48 -1.92
CA MET A 372 12.57 -13.43 -2.38
C MET A 372 13.98 -13.58 -1.78
N ILE A 373 14.07 -14.03 -0.53
CA ILE A 373 15.34 -14.15 0.21
C ILE A 373 16.24 -15.26 -0.38
N VAL A 374 15.67 -16.30 -0.99
CA VAL A 374 16.43 -17.47 -1.50
C VAL A 374 17.34 -17.11 -2.69
N GLY A 375 17.05 -16.03 -3.40
CA GLY A 375 17.88 -15.50 -4.48
C GLY A 375 17.12 -15.20 -5.77
N PRO A 376 17.82 -15.03 -6.90
CA PRO A 376 17.24 -14.58 -8.17
C PRO A 376 16.11 -15.48 -8.72
N TRP A 377 16.16 -16.78 -8.43
CA TRP A 377 15.09 -17.72 -8.80
C TRP A 377 13.76 -17.34 -8.16
N GLY A 378 13.76 -17.02 -6.86
CA GLY A 378 12.54 -16.68 -6.14
C GLY A 378 11.89 -15.41 -6.69
N LEU A 379 12.71 -14.41 -7.04
CA LEU A 379 12.23 -13.19 -7.69
C LEU A 379 11.59 -13.47 -9.05
N ARG A 380 12.21 -14.31 -9.90
CA ARG A 380 11.63 -14.70 -11.21
C ARG A 380 10.29 -15.40 -11.06
N VAL A 381 10.18 -16.32 -10.11
CA VAL A 381 8.96 -17.08 -9.86
C VAL A 381 7.84 -16.16 -9.37
N MET A 382 8.13 -15.24 -8.46
CA MET A 382 7.14 -14.27 -8.01
C MET A 382 6.69 -13.30 -9.12
N THR A 383 7.62 -12.83 -9.94
CA THR A 383 7.29 -12.01 -11.11
C THR A 383 6.40 -12.78 -12.07
N ALA A 384 6.73 -14.05 -12.36
CA ALA A 384 5.91 -14.91 -13.22
C ALA A 384 4.50 -15.13 -12.63
N ALA A 385 4.40 -15.39 -11.32
CA ALA A 385 3.11 -15.51 -10.63
C ALA A 385 2.28 -14.22 -10.73
N GLY A 386 2.92 -13.05 -10.59
CA GLY A 386 2.29 -11.75 -10.76
C GLY A 386 1.81 -11.52 -12.19
N VAL A 387 2.62 -11.83 -13.20
CA VAL A 387 2.21 -11.75 -14.62
C VAL A 387 1.02 -12.65 -14.90
N VAL A 388 1.08 -13.92 -14.50
CA VAL A 388 -0.03 -14.87 -14.71
C VAL A 388 -1.29 -14.40 -13.99
N GLY A 389 -1.17 -13.91 -12.75
CA GLY A 389 -2.29 -13.34 -12.00
C GLY A 389 -2.93 -12.15 -12.70
N VAL A 390 -2.14 -11.19 -13.16
CA VAL A 390 -2.62 -10.01 -13.90
C VAL A 390 -3.28 -10.41 -15.22
N LEU A 391 -2.67 -11.32 -15.99
CA LEU A 391 -3.25 -11.81 -17.26
C LEU A 391 -4.58 -12.51 -17.03
N LEU A 392 -4.68 -13.35 -15.98
CA LEU A 392 -5.94 -13.97 -15.60
C LEU A 392 -6.99 -12.92 -15.18
N GLY A 393 -6.59 -11.93 -14.38
CA GLY A 393 -7.49 -10.86 -13.97
C GLY A 393 -8.02 -10.05 -15.14
N ILE A 394 -7.17 -9.72 -16.12
CA ILE A 394 -7.56 -9.05 -17.37
C ILE A 394 -8.51 -9.93 -18.19
N LEU A 395 -8.23 -11.23 -18.30
CA LEU A 395 -9.12 -12.17 -18.98
C LEU A 395 -10.51 -12.20 -18.32
N VAL A 396 -10.56 -12.24 -16.99
CA VAL A 396 -11.83 -12.18 -16.23
C VAL A 396 -12.55 -10.85 -16.49
N TRP A 397 -11.85 -9.72 -16.51
CA TRP A 397 -12.46 -8.43 -16.86
C TRP A 397 -13.05 -8.45 -18.27
N TRP A 398 -12.31 -8.96 -19.25
CA TRP A 398 -12.81 -9.07 -20.62
C TRP A 398 -14.09 -9.91 -20.71
N LEU A 399 -14.18 -10.99 -19.94
CA LEU A 399 -15.35 -11.88 -19.92
C LEU A 399 -16.54 -11.34 -19.11
N THR A 400 -16.28 -10.57 -18.04
CA THR A 400 -17.31 -10.26 -17.02
C THR A 400 -17.61 -8.77 -16.84
N ALA A 401 -16.72 -7.85 -17.21
CA ALA A 401 -16.94 -6.42 -16.96
C ALA A 401 -18.14 -5.86 -17.72
N GLY A 402 -18.42 -6.37 -18.93
CA GLY A 402 -19.58 -5.95 -19.73
C GLY A 402 -20.93 -6.40 -19.16
N SER A 403 -20.99 -7.55 -18.48
CA SER A 403 -22.23 -8.13 -17.97
C SER A 403 -22.44 -7.91 -16.46
N TRP A 404 -21.36 -7.92 -15.68
CA TRP A 404 -21.38 -7.81 -14.21
C TRP A 404 -20.89 -6.43 -13.72
N GLY A 405 -20.53 -5.52 -14.62
CA GLY A 405 -20.06 -4.17 -14.28
C GLY A 405 -18.88 -4.18 -13.30
N ILE A 406 -18.99 -3.36 -12.25
CA ILE A 406 -17.95 -3.20 -11.23
C ILE A 406 -17.70 -4.46 -10.40
N ILE A 407 -18.67 -5.37 -10.30
CA ILE A 407 -18.50 -6.66 -9.62
C ILE A 407 -17.54 -7.54 -10.42
N GLY A 408 -17.69 -7.60 -11.75
CA GLY A 408 -16.78 -8.33 -12.63
C GLY A 408 -15.33 -7.83 -12.51
N ILE A 409 -15.16 -6.51 -12.34
CA ILE A 409 -13.85 -5.89 -12.13
C ILE A 409 -13.25 -6.32 -10.78
N ALA A 410 -14.03 -6.29 -9.70
CA ALA A 410 -13.60 -6.77 -8.39
C ALA A 410 -13.24 -8.26 -8.40
N VAL A 411 -14.01 -9.10 -9.11
CA VAL A 411 -13.74 -10.53 -9.27
C VAL A 411 -12.44 -10.77 -10.02
N GLY A 412 -12.16 -10.03 -11.10
CA GLY A 412 -10.87 -10.14 -11.79
C GLY A 412 -9.68 -9.75 -10.90
N TYR A 413 -9.85 -8.74 -10.03
CA TYR A 413 -8.86 -8.41 -9.00
C TYR A 413 -8.68 -9.55 -7.98
N LEU A 414 -9.76 -10.17 -7.51
CA LEU A 414 -9.72 -11.33 -6.63
C LEU A 414 -9.01 -12.53 -7.27
N CYS A 415 -9.34 -12.87 -8.53
CA CYS A 415 -8.71 -13.97 -9.26
C CYS A 415 -7.19 -13.79 -9.39
N SER A 416 -6.73 -12.58 -9.71
CA SER A 416 -5.30 -12.27 -9.76
C SER A 416 -4.60 -12.52 -8.41
N ASN A 417 -5.17 -11.99 -7.32
CA ASN A 417 -4.60 -12.19 -5.98
C ASN A 417 -4.69 -13.65 -5.52
N ALA A 418 -5.71 -14.40 -5.92
CA ALA A 418 -5.83 -15.83 -5.63
C ALA A 418 -4.72 -16.65 -6.32
N VAL A 419 -4.36 -16.33 -7.56
CA VAL A 419 -3.21 -16.95 -8.24
C VAL A 419 -1.91 -16.64 -7.50
N ILE A 420 -1.66 -15.36 -7.21
CA ILE A 420 -0.43 -14.92 -6.50
C ILE A 420 -0.33 -15.62 -5.13
N PHE A 421 -1.43 -15.66 -4.38
CA PHE A 421 -1.52 -16.36 -3.10
C PHE A 421 -1.22 -17.85 -3.24
N THR A 422 -1.92 -18.54 -4.15
CA THR A 422 -1.81 -19.99 -4.33
C THR A 422 -0.40 -20.39 -4.74
N VAL A 423 0.20 -19.66 -5.69
CA VAL A 423 1.57 -19.93 -6.15
C VAL A 423 2.57 -19.69 -5.04
N ASN A 424 2.54 -18.53 -4.36
CA ASN A 424 3.54 -18.20 -3.35
C ASN A 424 3.43 -19.11 -2.12
N VAL A 425 2.22 -19.33 -1.59
CA VAL A 425 2.01 -20.20 -0.43
C VAL A 425 2.25 -21.66 -0.78
N GLY A 426 1.80 -22.11 -1.96
CA GLY A 426 1.98 -23.49 -2.41
C GLY A 426 3.44 -23.85 -2.69
N LEU A 427 4.20 -22.95 -3.31
CA LEU A 427 5.64 -23.11 -3.47
C LEU A 427 6.36 -23.11 -2.12
N CYS A 428 5.99 -22.20 -1.22
CA CYS A 428 6.58 -22.15 0.10
C CYS A 428 6.32 -23.45 0.88
N TRP A 429 5.07 -23.94 0.86
CA TRP A 429 4.72 -25.23 1.41
C TRP A 429 5.62 -26.35 0.83
N ARG A 430 5.76 -26.43 -0.50
CA ARG A 430 6.52 -27.50 -1.16
C ARG A 430 8.03 -27.41 -0.92
N VAL A 431 8.63 -26.24 -1.10
CA VAL A 431 10.09 -26.03 -1.03
C VAL A 431 10.62 -26.31 0.38
N TRP A 432 9.93 -25.81 1.40
CA TRP A 432 10.37 -25.97 2.80
C TRP A 432 9.66 -27.10 3.56
N ARG A 433 8.80 -27.86 2.86
CA ARG A 433 8.06 -29.03 3.38
C ARG A 433 7.27 -28.70 4.66
N HIS A 434 6.60 -27.54 4.68
CA HIS A 434 5.78 -27.14 5.82
C HIS A 434 4.58 -28.07 5.99
N ARG A 435 4.15 -28.28 7.25
CA ARG A 435 2.94 -29.05 7.58
C ARG A 435 1.72 -28.13 7.67
N TRP A 436 1.36 -27.52 6.53
CA TRP A 436 0.28 -26.53 6.45
C TRP A 436 -1.08 -27.10 6.02
N ALA A 437 -1.22 -28.42 5.82
CA ALA A 437 -2.50 -29.02 5.44
C ALA A 437 -3.67 -28.63 6.35
N GLY A 438 -3.48 -28.71 7.68
CA GLY A 438 -4.49 -28.29 8.64
C GLY A 438 -4.72 -26.77 8.69
N LEU A 439 -3.72 -25.96 8.33
CA LEU A 439 -3.90 -24.51 8.19
C LEU A 439 -4.71 -24.20 6.93
N ALA A 440 -4.35 -24.81 5.80
CA ALA A 440 -5.05 -24.66 4.53
C ALA A 440 -6.53 -25.08 4.62
N LEU A 441 -6.82 -26.21 5.27
CA LEU A 441 -8.21 -26.66 5.49
C LEU A 441 -8.99 -25.64 6.34
N ARG A 442 -8.43 -25.18 7.47
CA ARG A 442 -9.09 -24.18 8.33
C ARG A 442 -9.33 -22.86 7.59
N THR A 443 -8.36 -22.42 6.79
CA THR A 443 -8.50 -21.21 5.97
C THR A 443 -9.56 -21.36 4.89
N ALA A 444 -9.60 -22.49 4.20
CA ALA A 444 -10.65 -22.78 3.21
C ALA A 444 -12.03 -22.80 3.86
N LEU A 445 -12.17 -23.44 5.03
CA LEU A 445 -13.42 -23.44 5.81
C LEU A 445 -13.80 -22.04 6.29
N ALA A 446 -12.84 -21.21 6.69
CA ALA A 446 -13.10 -19.83 7.09
C ALA A 446 -13.58 -18.97 5.91
N PHE A 447 -12.94 -19.04 4.75
CA PHE A 447 -13.40 -18.33 3.56
C PHE A 447 -14.78 -18.82 3.09
N ALA A 448 -15.01 -20.14 3.09
CA ALA A 448 -16.32 -20.71 2.77
C ALA A 448 -17.40 -20.28 3.78
N GLY A 449 -17.06 -20.26 5.07
CA GLY A 449 -17.94 -19.80 6.14
C GLY A 449 -18.28 -18.31 5.99
N VAL A 450 -17.29 -17.43 5.84
CA VAL A 450 -17.51 -16.00 5.62
C VAL A 450 -18.32 -15.75 4.34
N GLY A 451 -17.99 -16.44 3.24
CA GLY A 451 -18.72 -16.33 1.98
C GLY A 451 -20.18 -16.77 2.10
N GLY A 452 -20.43 -17.93 2.70
CA GLY A 452 -21.78 -18.46 2.92
C GLY A 452 -22.60 -17.56 3.85
N LEU A 453 -21.99 -17.06 4.94
CA LEU A 453 -22.63 -16.14 5.87
C LEU A 453 -22.96 -14.79 5.22
N THR A 454 -22.05 -14.26 4.39
CA THR A 454 -22.28 -13.03 3.63
C THR A 454 -23.46 -13.21 2.66
N TRP A 455 -23.50 -14.35 1.96
CA TRP A 455 -24.59 -14.69 1.04
C TRP A 455 -25.95 -14.78 1.74
N VAL A 456 -26.02 -15.49 2.89
CA VAL A 456 -27.26 -15.59 3.69
C VAL A 456 -27.68 -14.24 4.25
N SER A 457 -26.72 -13.40 4.68
CA SER A 457 -27.00 -12.07 5.23
C SER A 457 -27.56 -11.11 4.17
N ALA A 458 -27.15 -11.27 2.91
CA ALA A 458 -27.65 -10.48 1.79
C ALA A 458 -29.13 -10.79 1.50
N ASP A 459 -29.52 -12.06 1.57
CA ASP A 459 -30.90 -12.51 1.33
C ASP A 459 -31.88 -12.06 2.43
N LYS A 460 -31.47 -12.16 3.70
CA LYS A 460 -32.35 -11.90 4.85
C LYS A 460 -32.37 -10.44 5.33
N ALA A 461 -31.69 -9.52 4.65
CA ALA A 461 -31.60 -8.09 5.00
C ALA A 461 -31.33 -7.84 6.51
N TRP A 462 -30.32 -8.52 7.05
CA TRP A 462 -30.00 -8.45 8.48
C TRP A 462 -29.61 -7.04 8.92
N GLY A 463 -30.20 -6.58 10.03
CA GLY A 463 -29.84 -5.32 10.68
C GLY A 463 -28.45 -5.34 11.31
N ALA A 464 -28.00 -4.16 11.77
CA ALA A 464 -26.69 -3.97 12.38
C ALA A 464 -26.39 -4.92 13.57
N PRO A 465 -27.32 -5.16 14.53
CA PRO A 465 -27.04 -6.04 15.66
C PRO A 465 -26.77 -7.49 15.23
N GLN A 466 -27.48 -7.99 14.22
CA GLN A 466 -27.31 -9.35 13.70
C GLN A 466 -25.97 -9.50 12.99
N GLN A 467 -25.54 -8.50 12.21
CA GLN A 467 -24.22 -8.50 11.56
C GLN A 467 -23.08 -8.50 12.58
N VAL A 468 -23.19 -7.67 13.63
CA VAL A 468 -22.20 -7.61 14.73
C VAL A 468 -22.14 -8.93 15.49
N LEU A 469 -23.29 -9.51 15.82
CA LEU A 469 -23.36 -10.81 16.50
C LEU A 469 -22.71 -11.91 15.64
N LEU A 470 -23.02 -11.94 14.34
CA LEU A 470 -22.44 -12.91 13.42
C LEU A 470 -20.92 -12.79 13.33
N ALA A 471 -20.41 -11.55 13.20
CA ALA A 471 -18.99 -11.29 13.15
C ALA A 471 -18.29 -11.69 14.47
N ALA A 472 -18.93 -11.44 15.62
CA ALA A 472 -18.42 -11.86 16.92
C ALA A 472 -18.37 -13.38 17.06
N VAL A 473 -19.42 -14.10 16.64
CA VAL A 473 -19.46 -15.57 16.63
C VAL A 473 -18.37 -16.13 15.73
N PHE A 474 -18.23 -15.60 14.50
CA PHE A 474 -17.16 -15.97 13.58
C PHE A 474 -15.78 -15.77 14.22
N LEU A 475 -15.54 -14.61 14.83
CA LEU A 475 -14.26 -14.31 15.46
C LEU A 475 -13.93 -15.26 16.60
N VAL A 476 -14.91 -15.59 17.47
CA VAL A 476 -14.72 -16.54 18.56
C VAL A 476 -14.43 -17.95 18.02
N VAL A 477 -15.20 -18.43 17.05
CA VAL A 477 -14.97 -19.74 16.41
C VAL A 477 -13.59 -19.78 15.74
N TRP A 478 -13.20 -18.71 15.07
CA TRP A 478 -11.90 -18.62 14.42
C TRP A 478 -10.73 -18.59 15.42
N LEU A 479 -10.81 -17.74 16.46
CA LEU A 479 -9.78 -17.64 17.48
C LEU A 479 -9.63 -18.94 18.28
N THR A 480 -10.72 -19.65 18.56
CA THR A 480 -10.66 -20.97 19.20
C THR A 480 -10.02 -22.01 18.29
N ALA A 481 -10.34 -22.03 16.99
CA ALA A 481 -9.69 -22.90 16.01
C ALA A 481 -8.19 -22.58 15.80
N CYS A 482 -7.78 -21.33 16.03
CA CYS A 482 -6.40 -20.85 15.90
C CYS A 482 -5.60 -20.85 17.20
N LEU A 483 -6.21 -21.18 18.35
CA LEU A 483 -5.56 -21.16 19.66
C LEU A 483 -4.21 -21.92 19.69
N PRO A 484 -4.07 -23.11 19.07
CA PRO A 484 -2.80 -23.83 19.04
C PRO A 484 -1.68 -23.08 18.31
N ASP A 485 -2.01 -22.35 17.25
CA ASP A 485 -1.04 -21.59 16.46
C ASP A 485 -0.64 -20.30 17.19
N LEU A 486 -1.62 -19.61 17.80
CA LEU A 486 -1.37 -18.41 18.61
C LEU A 486 -0.48 -18.73 19.83
N ARG A 487 -0.71 -19.86 20.49
CA ARG A 487 0.13 -20.32 21.62
C ARG A 487 1.58 -20.59 21.21
N ARG A 488 1.83 -21.00 19.96
CA ARG A 488 3.19 -21.20 19.43
C ARG A 488 3.87 -19.89 19.03
N ALA A 489 3.09 -18.90 18.59
CA ALA A 489 3.60 -17.61 18.18
C ALA A 489 3.92 -16.67 19.35
N LEU A 490 3.24 -16.85 20.49
CA LEU A 490 3.57 -16.11 21.70
C LEU A 490 5.00 -16.48 22.14
N PRO A 491 5.90 -15.50 22.35
CA PRO A 491 7.23 -15.80 22.84
C PRO A 491 7.06 -16.56 24.14
N GLN A 492 7.56 -17.80 24.18
CA GLN A 492 7.75 -18.51 25.44
C GLN A 492 8.59 -17.56 26.28
N ARG A 493 7.97 -16.88 27.26
CA ARG A 493 8.69 -16.11 28.26
C ARG A 493 9.69 -17.10 28.81
N ARG A 494 10.95 -16.92 28.43
CA ARG A 494 12.06 -17.67 29.02
C ARG A 494 11.91 -17.42 30.51
N SER A 495 11.46 -18.42 31.23
CA SER A 495 11.63 -18.52 32.67
C SER A 495 13.14 -18.39 32.88
N ALA A 496 13.54 -17.17 33.21
CA ALA A 496 14.85 -16.90 33.80
C ALA A 496 14.90 -17.56 35.17
#